data_AF-A0A970XVJ3-F1
#
_entry.id   AF-A0A970XVJ3-F1
#
_cell.length_a   1.000
_cell.length_b   1.000
_cell.length_c   1.000
_cell.angle_alpha   90.00
_cell.angle_beta   90.00
_cell.angle_gamma   90.00
#
_symmetry.space_group_name_H-M   'P 1'
#
loop_
_entity.id
_entity.type
_entity.pdbx_description
1 polymer ?
#
loop_
_entity_poly.entity_id
_entity_poly.type
_entity_poly.pdbx_seq_one_letter_code
_entity_poly.pdbx_strand_id
1 'polypeptide(L)'
;ETAPAPATAPATSSGATPAPVSAPATAAPADIDAAAIADAIADAVAARLVAQGLGVFDAEAMLRDFQSRFDELIASRREQEEETEQLQNAVSELENDVLEFEELVEKLENESLVAADQRIEADQARRRLEWELGQARQQLGPDWSAHGGTETREEPRRFNPGELVQELNSFLELHEFIDDHMRDTIELCIDEDRLLELDDSVSSQSPISRALNAVITFDTYVRARRLQRFDGTLISYLKQAEHPFYMGITDFSNESRTVGNTPKMAQERRRAVPTGFRSDGIFDFEWHVKFSAGRLYPRIYFEDGYAEIGKVLIGDIGRHLTNTKTN
;
A
#
# COMPACT_ATOMS: atom_id res chain seq x y z
N GLU A 1 0.49 8.33 54.59
CA GLU A 1 0.26 8.47 53.13
C GLU A 1 1.00 7.36 52.43
N THR A 2 0.23 6.48 51.81
CA THR A 2 0.64 5.16 51.36
C THR A 2 0.79 5.21 49.85
N ALA A 3 2.00 4.95 49.35
CA ALA A 3 2.29 4.85 47.93
C ALA A 3 1.61 3.61 47.32
N PRO A 4 1.01 3.69 46.12
CA PRO A 4 0.43 2.53 45.46
C PRO A 4 1.50 1.68 44.74
N ALA A 5 1.31 0.37 44.81
CA ALA A 5 2.13 -0.68 44.21
C ALA A 5 2.02 -0.73 42.66
N PRO A 6 3.01 -1.30 41.96
CA PRO A 6 3.03 -1.36 40.50
C PRO A 6 2.05 -2.42 39.96
N ALA A 7 1.28 -2.04 38.95
CA ALA A 7 0.39 -2.94 38.22
C ALA A 7 1.20 -3.93 37.37
N THR A 8 0.97 -5.21 37.61
CA THR A 8 1.44 -6.34 36.81
C THR A 8 0.82 -6.35 35.42
N ALA A 9 1.65 -6.33 34.38
CA ALA A 9 1.27 -6.57 32.99
C ALA A 9 0.89 -8.06 32.77
N PRO A 10 -0.17 -8.38 32.02
CA PRO A 10 -0.45 -9.75 31.63
C PRO A 10 0.44 -10.17 30.45
N ALA A 11 0.88 -11.42 30.51
CA ALA A 11 1.75 -12.07 29.55
C ALA A 11 1.11 -12.17 28.16
N THR A 12 1.92 -11.90 27.14
CA THR A 12 1.62 -12.07 25.72
C THR A 12 1.54 -13.56 25.38
N SER A 13 0.33 -14.06 25.12
CA SER A 13 0.10 -15.37 24.51
C SER A 13 0.39 -15.29 23.01
N SER A 14 1.30 -16.16 22.58
CA SER A 14 1.66 -16.53 21.22
C SER A 14 0.49 -16.47 20.23
N GLY A 15 0.67 -15.71 19.15
CA GLY A 15 -0.24 -15.66 18.02
C GLY A 15 -0.33 -17.01 17.32
N ALA A 16 -1.49 -17.67 17.44
CA ALA A 16 -1.91 -18.69 16.51
C ALA A 16 -2.52 -17.99 15.30
N THR A 17 -1.90 -18.18 14.13
CA THR A 17 -2.45 -17.81 12.82
C THR A 17 -3.87 -18.38 12.71
N PRO A 18 -4.91 -17.59 12.44
CA PRO A 18 -6.20 -18.16 12.10
C PRO A 18 -6.05 -18.86 10.74
N ALA A 19 -6.32 -20.16 10.73
CA ALA A 19 -6.41 -20.94 9.51
C ALA A 19 -7.44 -20.30 8.56
N PRO A 20 -7.26 -20.43 7.23
CA PRO A 20 -8.25 -19.92 6.28
C PRO A 20 -9.59 -20.55 6.60
N VAL A 21 -10.57 -19.73 6.96
CA VAL A 21 -11.95 -20.17 7.11
C VAL A 21 -12.39 -20.55 5.70
N SER A 22 -12.32 -21.85 5.37
CA SER A 22 -12.97 -22.37 4.18
C SER A 22 -14.43 -21.94 4.25
N ALA A 23 -14.87 -21.18 3.25
CA ALA A 23 -16.28 -20.90 3.06
C ALA A 23 -17.04 -22.22 3.25
N PRO A 24 -18.05 -22.29 4.13
CA PRO A 24 -18.83 -23.51 4.27
C PRO A 24 -19.40 -23.78 2.88
N ALA A 25 -19.00 -24.92 2.31
CA ALA A 25 -19.61 -25.41 1.09
C ALA A 25 -21.11 -25.32 1.31
N THR A 26 -21.80 -24.56 0.46
CA THR A 26 -23.25 -24.45 0.45
C THR A 26 -23.78 -25.87 0.32
N ALA A 27 -24.08 -26.49 1.46
CA ALA A 27 -24.74 -27.77 1.49
C ALA A 27 -26.05 -27.51 0.77
N ALA A 28 -26.23 -28.15 -0.39
CA ALA A 28 -27.52 -28.25 -1.03
C ALA A 28 -28.54 -28.57 0.07
N PRO A 29 -29.70 -27.89 0.11
CA PRO A 29 -30.69 -28.17 1.14
C PRO A 29 -30.93 -29.67 1.10
N ALA A 30 -30.57 -30.36 2.19
CA ALA A 30 -30.95 -31.75 2.31
C ALA A 30 -32.45 -31.77 2.06
N ASP A 31 -32.91 -32.61 1.13
CA ASP A 31 -34.34 -32.84 0.92
C ASP A 31 -34.86 -33.40 2.25
N ILE A 32 -35.27 -32.49 3.12
CA ILE A 32 -35.90 -32.80 4.38
C ILE A 32 -37.27 -33.28 3.95
N ASP A 33 -37.45 -34.60 3.95
CA ASP A 33 -38.75 -35.23 3.71
C ASP A 33 -39.70 -34.78 4.83
N ALA A 34 -40.45 -33.72 4.53
CA ALA A 34 -41.37 -33.10 5.46
C ALA A 34 -42.46 -34.10 5.91
N ALA A 35 -42.78 -35.11 5.09
CA ALA A 35 -43.71 -36.16 5.46
C ALA A 35 -43.09 -37.10 6.51
N ALA A 36 -41.83 -37.50 6.33
CA ALA A 36 -41.12 -38.33 7.30
C ALA A 36 -40.90 -37.62 8.65
N ILE A 37 -40.65 -36.31 8.64
CA ILE A 37 -40.56 -35.53 9.88
C ILE A 37 -41.93 -35.37 10.54
N ALA A 38 -42.98 -35.12 9.76
CA ALA A 38 -44.34 -35.01 10.29
C ALA A 38 -44.80 -36.32 10.95
N ASP A 39 -44.52 -37.47 10.33
CA ASP A 39 -44.84 -38.80 10.89
C ASP A 39 -44.04 -39.07 12.17
N ALA A 40 -42.74 -38.77 12.19
CA ALA A 40 -41.91 -38.94 13.39
C ALA A 40 -42.34 -38.05 14.56
N ILE A 41 -42.79 -36.81 14.26
CA ILE A 41 -43.35 -35.90 15.27
C ILE A 41 -44.71 -36.43 15.76
N ALA A 42 -45.57 -36.90 14.86
CA ALA A 42 -46.87 -37.46 15.21
C ALA A 42 -46.74 -38.68 16.13
N ASP A 43 -45.80 -39.59 15.83
CA ASP A 43 -45.50 -40.76 16.65
C ASP A 43 -44.93 -40.37 18.02
N ALA A 44 -44.03 -39.39 18.07
CA ALA A 44 -43.44 -38.90 19.33
C ALA A 44 -44.49 -38.20 20.22
N VAL A 45 -45.40 -37.43 19.63
CA VAL A 45 -46.52 -36.77 20.33
C VAL A 45 -47.52 -37.81 20.84
N ALA A 46 -47.90 -38.79 20.00
CA ALA A 46 -48.79 -39.88 20.38
C ALA A 46 -48.21 -40.72 21.53
N ALA A 47 -46.93 -41.08 21.47
CA ALA A 47 -46.25 -41.82 22.53
C ALA A 47 -46.21 -41.05 23.86
N ARG A 48 -46.04 -39.72 23.81
CA ARG A 48 -45.98 -38.87 25.01
C ARG A 48 -47.36 -38.64 25.64
N LEU A 49 -48.40 -38.52 24.83
CA LEU A 49 -49.80 -38.43 25.28
C LEU A 49 -50.24 -39.72 26.00
N VAL A 50 -49.88 -40.88 25.44
CA VAL A 50 -50.14 -42.19 26.07
C VAL A 50 -49.36 -42.35 27.37
N ALA A 51 -48.10 -41.92 27.43
CA ALA A 51 -47.26 -42.01 28.62
C ALA A 51 -47.73 -41.13 29.80
N GLN A 52 -48.46 -40.04 29.53
CA GLN A 52 -48.99 -39.14 30.57
C GLN A 52 -50.41 -39.49 31.03
N GLY A 53 -51.04 -40.53 30.47
CA GLY A 53 -52.37 -41.00 30.89
C GLY A 53 -53.51 -40.05 30.54
N LEU A 54 -53.29 -39.13 29.60
CA LEU A 54 -54.27 -38.14 29.16
C LEU A 54 -55.20 -38.76 28.10
N GLY A 55 -56.52 -38.71 28.34
CA GLY A 55 -57.52 -39.19 27.39
C GLY A 55 -57.60 -38.34 26.11
N VAL A 56 -58.31 -38.85 25.10
CA VAL A 56 -58.50 -38.26 23.75
C VAL A 56 -58.88 -36.77 23.75
N PHE A 57 -59.48 -36.25 24.82
CA PHE A 57 -59.89 -34.85 24.96
C PHE A 57 -58.74 -33.85 25.20
N ASP A 58 -57.54 -34.28 25.60
CA ASP A 58 -56.39 -33.38 25.80
C ASP A 58 -55.39 -33.40 24.61
N ALA A 59 -55.49 -34.42 23.76
CA ALA A 59 -54.69 -34.54 22.55
C ALA A 59 -55.00 -33.42 21.54
N GLU A 60 -56.27 -33.04 21.42
CA GLU A 60 -56.69 -31.97 20.50
C GLU A 60 -56.24 -30.58 20.99
N ALA A 61 -56.20 -30.37 22.31
CA ALA A 61 -55.68 -29.15 22.90
C ALA A 61 -54.16 -29.03 22.73
N MET A 62 -53.42 -30.12 22.96
CA MET A 62 -51.98 -30.17 22.70
C MET A 62 -51.64 -29.99 21.22
N LEU A 63 -52.42 -30.58 20.30
CA LEU A 63 -52.21 -30.40 18.86
C LEU A 63 -52.42 -28.94 18.43
N ARG A 64 -53.40 -28.23 19.01
CA ARG A 64 -53.59 -26.79 18.77
C ARG A 64 -52.44 -25.95 19.33
N ASP A 65 -51.95 -26.25 20.53
CA ASP A 65 -50.77 -25.56 21.10
C ASP A 65 -49.52 -25.81 20.24
N PHE A 66 -49.33 -27.04 19.77
CA PHE A 66 -48.23 -27.38 18.87
C PHE A 66 -48.34 -26.66 17.53
N GLN A 67 -49.52 -26.62 16.91
CA GLN A 67 -49.77 -25.87 15.68
C GLN A 67 -49.48 -24.37 15.86
N SER A 68 -49.96 -23.77 16.96
CA SER A 68 -49.71 -22.35 17.26
C SER A 68 -48.21 -22.04 17.37
N ARG A 69 -47.44 -22.88 18.08
CA ARG A 69 -45.98 -22.71 18.20
C ARG A 69 -45.25 -22.94 16.89
N PHE A 70 -45.75 -23.85 16.05
CA PHE A 70 -45.17 -24.11 14.74
C PHE A 70 -45.41 -22.93 13.80
N ASP A 71 -46.61 -22.34 13.83
CA ASP A 71 -46.95 -21.14 13.08
C ASP A 71 -46.10 -19.94 13.54
N GLU A 72 -45.90 -19.77 14.85
CA GLU A 72 -44.98 -18.76 15.41
C GLU A 72 -43.53 -18.96 14.95
N LEU A 73 -43.04 -20.21 14.91
CA LEU A 73 -41.69 -20.52 14.46
C LEU A 73 -41.51 -20.23 12.96
N ILE A 74 -42.51 -20.55 12.14
CA ILE A 74 -42.49 -20.22 10.70
C ILE A 74 -42.50 -18.71 10.51
N ALA A 75 -43.32 -17.97 11.26
CA ALA A 75 -43.36 -16.52 11.19
C ALA A 75 -42.02 -15.89 11.58
N SER A 76 -41.42 -16.35 12.68
CA SER A 76 -40.10 -15.89 13.14
C SER A 76 -38.99 -16.22 12.13
N ARG A 77 -39.04 -17.39 11.48
CA ARG A 77 -38.07 -17.75 10.43
C ARG A 77 -38.18 -16.83 9.22
N ARG A 78 -39.41 -16.50 8.79
CA ARG A 78 -39.62 -15.55 7.67
C ARG A 78 -39.10 -14.16 8.01
N GLU A 79 -39.35 -13.69 9.23
CA GLU A 79 -38.83 -12.39 9.70
C GLU A 79 -37.29 -12.38 9.70
N GLN A 80 -36.65 -13.46 10.15
CA GLN A 80 -35.20 -13.60 10.08
C GLN A 80 -34.67 -13.65 8.63
N GLU A 81 -35.36 -14.36 7.73
CA GLU A 81 -35.00 -14.40 6.31
C GLU A 81 -35.07 -12.99 5.68
N GLU A 82 -36.14 -12.22 5.97
CA GLU A 82 -36.29 -10.84 5.52
C GLU A 82 -35.19 -9.92 6.10
N GLU A 83 -34.85 -10.05 7.38
CA GLU A 83 -33.76 -9.29 8.00
C GLU A 83 -32.40 -9.63 7.38
N THR A 84 -32.14 -10.91 7.09
CA THR A 84 -30.90 -11.32 6.43
C THR A 84 -30.79 -10.79 5.00
N GLU A 85 -31.89 -10.74 4.26
CA GLU A 85 -31.92 -10.17 2.91
C GLU A 85 -31.68 -8.65 2.95
N GLN A 86 -32.28 -7.94 3.91
CA GLN A 86 -32.03 -6.51 4.12
C GLN A 86 -30.56 -6.23 4.46
N LEU A 87 -29.96 -7.04 5.33
CA LEU A 87 -28.54 -6.91 5.67
C LEU A 87 -27.64 -7.19 4.48
N GLN A 88 -27.95 -8.20 3.66
CA GLN A 88 -27.18 -8.49 2.44
C GLN A 88 -27.24 -7.35 1.42
N ASN A 89 -28.41 -6.75 1.24
CA ASN A 89 -28.58 -5.58 0.38
C ASN A 89 -27.79 -4.38 0.92
N ALA A 90 -27.87 -4.10 2.22
CA ALA A 90 -27.12 -3.01 2.85
C ALA A 90 -25.59 -3.22 2.75
N VAL A 91 -25.11 -4.46 2.90
CA VAL A 91 -23.69 -4.80 2.68
C VAL A 91 -23.30 -4.53 1.23
N SER A 92 -24.11 -4.95 0.27
CA SER A 92 -23.83 -4.73 -1.16
C SER A 92 -23.81 -3.24 -1.53
N GLU A 93 -24.71 -2.44 -0.96
CA GLU A 93 -24.70 -0.97 -1.12
C GLU A 93 -23.44 -0.37 -0.52
N LEU A 94 -23.07 -0.77 0.71
CA LEU A 94 -21.87 -0.25 1.36
C LEU A 94 -20.59 -0.65 0.62
N GLU A 95 -20.54 -1.85 0.04
CA GLU A 95 -19.45 -2.28 -0.82
C GLU A 95 -19.32 -1.37 -2.05
N ASN A 96 -20.44 -1.04 -2.72
CA ASN A 96 -20.43 -0.10 -3.84
C ASN A 96 -19.99 1.31 -3.42
N ASP A 97 -20.46 1.82 -2.28
CA ASP A 97 -20.03 3.12 -1.76
C ASP A 97 -18.52 3.14 -1.49
N VAL A 98 -17.96 2.08 -0.91
CA VAL A 98 -16.52 1.93 -0.69
C VAL A 98 -15.75 1.90 -2.02
N LEU A 99 -16.33 1.30 -3.08
CA LEU A 99 -15.73 1.38 -4.41
C LEU A 99 -15.66 2.82 -4.93
N GLU A 100 -16.77 3.57 -4.85
CA GLU A 100 -16.84 4.96 -5.31
C GLU A 100 -15.92 5.89 -4.50
N PHE A 101 -15.89 5.72 -3.18
CA PHE A 101 -15.02 6.51 -2.31
C PHE A 101 -13.54 6.30 -2.64
N GLU A 102 -13.12 5.06 -2.90
CA GLU A 102 -11.73 4.80 -3.26
C GLU A 102 -11.35 5.38 -4.64
N GLU A 103 -12.24 5.32 -5.63
CA GLU A 103 -12.01 5.98 -6.93
C GLU A 103 -11.86 7.50 -6.76
N LEU A 104 -12.69 8.10 -5.90
CA LEU A 104 -12.59 9.53 -5.60
C LEU A 104 -11.28 9.87 -4.88
N VAL A 105 -10.85 9.05 -3.92
CA VAL A 105 -9.56 9.21 -3.24
C VAL A 105 -8.41 9.13 -4.23
N GLU A 106 -8.40 8.12 -5.11
CA GLU A 106 -7.36 7.98 -6.14
C GLU A 106 -7.32 9.21 -7.06
N LYS A 107 -8.48 9.70 -7.49
CA LYS A 107 -8.56 10.91 -8.31
C LYS A 107 -7.99 12.13 -7.60
N LEU A 108 -8.34 12.34 -6.33
CA LEU A 108 -7.82 13.45 -5.53
C LEU A 108 -6.31 13.35 -5.29
N GLU A 109 -5.80 12.15 -5.04
CA GLU A 109 -4.36 11.90 -4.94
C GLU A 109 -3.64 12.26 -6.25
N ASN A 110 -4.21 11.87 -7.40
CA ASN A 110 -3.66 12.19 -8.71
C ASN A 110 -3.65 13.70 -8.99
N GLU A 111 -4.70 14.42 -8.62
CA GLU A 111 -4.75 15.88 -8.72
C GLU A 111 -3.71 16.56 -7.80
N SER A 112 -3.53 16.02 -6.58
CA SER A 112 -2.51 16.48 -5.63
C SER A 112 -1.09 16.26 -6.18
N LEU A 113 -0.83 15.11 -6.81
CA LEU A 113 0.45 14.81 -7.47
C LEU A 113 0.79 15.86 -8.54
N VAL A 114 -0.17 16.20 -9.41
CA VAL A 114 0.02 17.24 -10.43
C VAL A 114 0.35 18.59 -9.80
N ALA A 115 -0.28 18.95 -8.69
CA ALA A 115 0.02 20.20 -7.97
C ALA A 115 1.40 20.16 -7.30
N ALA A 116 1.82 19.02 -6.76
CA ALA A 116 3.15 18.82 -6.19
C ALA A 116 4.24 18.92 -7.28
N ASP A 117 3.98 18.36 -8.46
CA ASP A 117 4.87 18.43 -9.61
C ASP A 117 5.16 19.89 -10.02
N GLN A 118 4.12 20.71 -10.11
CA GLN A 118 4.26 22.14 -10.42
C GLN A 118 5.12 22.88 -9.39
N ARG A 119 5.06 22.49 -8.11
CA ARG A 119 5.89 23.08 -7.05
C ARG A 119 7.35 22.66 -7.18
N ILE A 120 7.59 21.37 -7.46
CA ILE A 120 8.95 20.85 -7.67
C ILE A 120 9.59 21.55 -8.88
N GLU A 121 8.88 21.66 -10.00
CA GLU A 121 9.35 22.38 -11.19
C GLU A 121 9.65 23.84 -10.88
N ALA A 122 8.77 24.53 -10.15
CA ALA A 122 8.99 25.91 -9.73
C ALA A 122 10.24 26.06 -8.83
N ASP A 123 10.46 25.14 -7.90
CA ASP A 123 11.64 25.14 -7.03
C ASP A 123 12.94 24.78 -7.78
N GLN A 124 12.87 23.91 -8.79
CA GLN A 124 14.00 23.61 -9.66
C GLN A 124 14.35 24.82 -10.54
N ALA A 125 13.34 25.46 -11.13
CA ALA A 125 13.52 26.69 -11.90
C ALA A 125 14.09 27.82 -11.02
N ARG A 126 13.60 27.97 -9.79
CA ARG A 126 14.13 28.92 -8.82
C ARG A 126 15.61 28.64 -8.51
N ARG A 127 15.97 27.39 -8.22
CA ARG A 127 17.37 27.00 -7.96
C ARG A 127 18.28 27.22 -9.16
N ARG A 128 17.79 26.96 -10.38
CA ARG A 128 18.52 27.24 -11.62
C ARG A 128 18.77 28.75 -11.78
N LEU A 129 17.74 29.57 -11.61
CA LEU A 129 17.87 31.03 -11.69
C LEU A 129 18.80 31.58 -10.59
N GLU A 130 18.73 31.06 -9.37
CA GLU A 130 19.65 31.42 -8.29
C GLU A 130 21.11 31.09 -8.64
N TRP A 131 21.34 29.92 -9.27
CA TRP A 131 22.66 29.53 -9.76
C TRP A 131 23.16 30.44 -10.90
N GLU A 132 22.33 30.70 -11.91
CA GLU A 132 22.66 31.61 -13.02
C GLU A 132 22.95 33.03 -12.52
N LEU A 133 22.17 33.53 -11.56
CA LEU A 133 22.45 34.80 -10.88
C LEU A 133 23.79 34.77 -10.14
N GLY A 134 24.13 33.66 -9.48
CA GLY A 134 25.44 33.46 -8.85
C GLY A 134 26.59 33.52 -9.85
N GLN A 135 26.46 32.81 -10.98
CA GLN A 135 27.45 32.82 -12.06
C GLN A 135 27.59 34.20 -12.70
N ALA A 136 26.48 34.88 -13.00
CA ALA A 136 26.49 36.22 -13.56
C ALA A 136 27.15 37.23 -12.61
N ARG A 137 26.87 37.14 -11.29
CA ARG A 137 27.53 37.95 -10.27
C ARG A 137 29.04 37.72 -10.21
N GLN A 138 29.48 36.49 -10.42
CA GLN A 138 30.91 36.14 -10.45
C GLN A 138 31.61 36.68 -11.72
N GLN A 139 30.92 36.64 -12.86
CA GLN A 139 31.45 37.13 -14.15
C GLN A 139 31.52 38.67 -14.25
N LEU A 140 30.62 39.39 -13.56
CA LEU A 140 30.59 40.85 -13.56
C LEU A 140 31.68 41.51 -12.69
N GLY A 141 32.52 40.73 -12.01
CA GLY A 141 33.70 41.24 -11.30
C GLY A 141 33.38 42.05 -10.02
N PRO A 142 34.42 42.58 -9.33
CA PRO A 142 34.37 42.92 -7.90
C PRO A 142 33.52 44.13 -7.48
N ASP A 143 32.93 44.88 -8.40
CA ASP A 143 32.24 46.14 -8.07
C ASP A 143 30.89 45.96 -7.35
N TRP A 144 30.45 44.72 -7.10
CA TRP A 144 29.20 44.43 -6.38
C TRP A 144 29.37 43.87 -4.96
N SER A 145 30.59 43.55 -4.51
CA SER A 145 30.79 42.86 -3.22
C SER A 145 31.68 43.64 -2.25
N ALA A 146 31.16 44.78 -1.78
CA ALA A 146 31.53 45.22 -0.44
C ALA A 146 30.82 44.28 0.56
N HIS A 147 31.49 43.19 0.93
CA HIS A 147 31.49 42.48 2.23
C HIS A 147 31.67 40.96 2.08
N GLY A 148 32.86 40.48 2.48
CA GLY A 148 33.20 39.07 2.75
C GLY A 148 33.51 38.26 1.48
N GLY A 149 34.68 37.66 1.28
CA GLY A 149 35.66 37.13 2.20
C GLY A 149 36.10 35.79 1.62
N THR A 150 37.28 35.78 1.00
CA THR A 150 38.20 34.66 0.71
C THR A 150 37.70 33.21 0.89
N GLU A 151 37.67 32.44 -0.20
CA GLU A 151 38.58 31.30 -0.46
C GLU A 151 38.10 30.52 -1.68
N THR A 152 38.97 30.41 -2.69
CA THR A 152 38.84 29.47 -3.81
C THR A 152 38.97 28.05 -3.27
N ARG A 153 37.85 27.48 -2.81
CA ARG A 153 37.68 26.03 -2.68
C ARG A 153 37.31 25.51 -4.07
N GLU A 154 38.08 24.56 -4.61
CA GLU A 154 37.58 23.75 -5.72
C GLU A 154 36.26 23.14 -5.28
N GLU A 155 35.15 23.71 -5.74
CA GLU A 155 33.85 23.13 -5.49
C GLU A 155 33.79 21.80 -6.25
N PRO A 156 33.45 20.67 -5.59
CA PRO A 156 33.15 19.45 -6.34
C PRO A 156 32.04 19.84 -7.32
N ARG A 157 32.18 19.47 -8.60
CA ARG A 157 31.14 19.69 -9.63
C ARG A 157 29.79 19.40 -8.99
N ARG A 158 29.03 20.46 -8.66
CA ARG A 158 27.73 20.31 -8.04
C ARG A 158 26.83 19.76 -9.14
N PHE A 159 26.58 18.47 -9.06
CA PHE A 159 25.72 17.71 -9.94
C PHE A 159 24.42 18.47 -10.18
N ASN A 160 24.08 18.76 -11.45
CA ASN A 160 22.83 19.39 -11.85
C ASN A 160 21.92 18.31 -12.44
N PRO A 161 20.99 17.74 -11.64
CA PRO A 161 20.03 16.73 -12.09
C PRO A 161 19.29 17.11 -13.38
N GLY A 162 19.01 18.41 -13.56
CA GLY A 162 18.16 18.90 -14.65
C GLY A 162 18.79 18.82 -16.04
N GLU A 163 20.10 18.60 -16.17
CA GLU A 163 20.76 18.36 -17.46
C GLU A 163 20.62 16.89 -17.88
N LEU A 164 20.86 15.95 -16.96
CA LEU A 164 20.69 14.51 -17.19
C LEU A 164 19.25 14.12 -17.50
N VAL A 165 18.30 14.82 -16.88
CA VAL A 165 16.86 14.64 -17.12
C VAL A 165 16.46 14.85 -18.59
N GLN A 166 17.19 15.68 -19.35
CA GLN A 166 16.88 15.94 -20.76
C GLN A 166 17.51 14.92 -21.72
N GLU A 167 18.44 14.10 -21.22
CA GLU A 167 19.19 13.13 -22.04
C GLU A 167 18.52 11.75 -22.05
N LEU A 168 17.83 11.36 -20.97
CA LEU A 168 17.15 10.07 -20.87
C LEU A 168 15.76 10.07 -21.52
N ASN A 169 15.52 9.09 -22.39
CA ASN A 169 14.30 8.93 -23.18
C ASN A 169 13.50 7.67 -22.84
N SER A 170 14.03 6.78 -22.00
CA SER A 170 13.37 5.54 -21.59
C SER A 170 13.72 5.13 -20.15
N PHE A 171 12.92 4.26 -19.56
CA PHE A 171 13.18 3.61 -18.28
C PHE A 171 14.33 2.60 -18.38
N LEU A 172 14.53 1.97 -19.54
CA LEU A 172 15.72 1.16 -19.80
C LEU A 172 17.00 2.01 -19.74
N GLU A 173 17.02 3.18 -20.38
CA GLU A 173 18.16 4.10 -20.29
C GLU A 173 18.40 4.57 -18.85
N LEU A 174 17.33 4.77 -18.06
CA LEU A 174 17.45 5.04 -16.62
C LEU A 174 18.08 3.87 -15.86
N HIS A 175 17.70 2.64 -16.17
CA HIS A 175 18.29 1.44 -15.56
C HIS A 175 19.79 1.35 -15.85
N GLU A 176 20.18 1.47 -17.12
CA GLU A 176 21.59 1.49 -17.54
C GLU A 176 22.36 2.63 -16.86
N PHE A 177 21.77 3.82 -16.81
CA PHE A 177 22.37 4.99 -16.14
C PHE A 177 22.65 4.73 -14.66
N ILE A 178 21.72 4.09 -13.93
CA ILE A 178 21.93 3.72 -12.53
C ILE A 178 23.04 2.68 -12.39
N ASP A 179 23.04 1.68 -13.26
CA ASP A 179 24.00 0.57 -13.24
C ASP A 179 25.44 1.04 -13.52
N ASP A 180 25.59 2.07 -14.35
CA ASP A 180 26.87 2.67 -14.71
C ASP A 180 27.36 3.73 -13.71
N HIS A 181 26.46 4.54 -13.17
CA HIS A 181 26.84 5.74 -12.42
C HIS A 181 26.49 5.72 -10.93
N MET A 182 25.57 4.85 -10.50
CA MET A 182 25.00 4.85 -9.15
C MET A 182 24.99 3.47 -8.49
N ARG A 183 25.60 2.44 -9.09
CA ARG A 183 25.70 1.08 -8.52
C ARG A 183 26.32 1.04 -7.11
N ASP A 184 27.18 2.00 -6.80
CA ASP A 184 27.79 2.10 -5.47
C ASP A 184 26.80 2.54 -4.39
N THR A 185 25.72 3.23 -4.73
CA THR A 185 24.74 3.79 -3.78
C THR A 185 23.35 3.18 -3.90
N ILE A 186 23.03 2.62 -5.07
CA ILE A 186 21.73 2.05 -5.40
C ILE A 186 21.92 0.60 -5.83
N GLU A 187 21.05 -0.26 -5.34
CA GLU A 187 20.94 -1.66 -5.76
C GLU A 187 19.65 -1.85 -6.55
N LEU A 188 19.77 -2.26 -7.81
CA LEU A 188 18.62 -2.57 -8.65
C LEU A 188 18.24 -4.04 -8.47
N CYS A 189 17.00 -4.27 -8.08
CA CYS A 189 16.38 -5.58 -7.89
C CYS A 189 15.20 -5.76 -8.87
N ILE A 190 15.30 -5.12 -10.04
CA ILE A 190 14.23 -4.97 -11.03
C ILE A 190 14.30 -6.09 -12.08
N ASP A 191 13.15 -6.43 -12.64
CA ASP A 191 13.02 -7.27 -13.82
C ASP A 191 13.04 -6.40 -15.10
N GLU A 192 14.07 -6.53 -15.93
CA GLU A 192 14.26 -5.70 -17.13
C GLU A 192 13.11 -5.85 -18.15
N ASP A 193 12.49 -7.04 -18.23
CA ASP A 193 11.36 -7.27 -19.15
C ASP A 193 10.18 -6.35 -18.82
N ARG A 194 9.98 -6.04 -17.54
CA ARG A 194 8.91 -5.11 -17.09
C ARG A 194 9.20 -3.65 -17.41
N LEU A 195 10.48 -3.27 -17.46
CA LEU A 195 10.89 -1.92 -17.88
C LEU A 195 10.56 -1.70 -19.35
N LEU A 196 10.83 -2.70 -20.19
CA LEU A 196 10.52 -2.67 -21.62
C LEU A 196 9.01 -2.53 -21.87
N GLU A 197 8.17 -3.30 -21.15
CA GLU A 197 6.70 -3.17 -21.23
C GLU A 197 6.20 -1.79 -20.79
N LEU A 198 6.89 -1.16 -19.84
CA LEU A 198 6.56 0.18 -19.38
C LEU A 198 6.94 1.23 -20.42
N ASP A 199 8.13 1.12 -21.03
CA ASP A 199 8.60 2.02 -22.08
C ASP A 199 7.68 2.04 -23.30
N ASP A 200 7.21 0.88 -23.75
CA ASP A 200 6.23 0.77 -24.85
C ASP A 200 4.91 1.51 -24.56
N SER A 201 4.61 1.74 -23.28
CA SER A 201 3.35 2.32 -22.82
C SER A 201 3.44 3.80 -22.48
N VAL A 202 4.63 4.32 -22.24
CA VAL A 202 4.86 5.70 -21.79
C VAL A 202 5.27 6.55 -22.98
N SER A 203 4.38 7.42 -23.44
CA SER A 203 4.62 8.28 -24.61
C SER A 203 5.24 9.65 -24.28
N SER A 204 5.64 9.88 -23.03
CA SER A 204 6.12 11.18 -22.55
C SER A 204 7.38 11.04 -21.69
N GLN A 205 8.32 11.99 -21.78
CA GLN A 205 9.55 12.01 -20.98
C GLN A 205 9.33 12.33 -19.48
N SER A 206 8.19 12.95 -19.13
CA SER A 206 7.92 13.46 -17.77
C SER A 206 8.02 12.39 -16.65
N PRO A 207 7.51 11.15 -16.80
CA PRO A 207 7.66 10.09 -15.80
C PRO A 207 9.10 9.62 -15.63
N ILE A 208 9.89 9.61 -16.71
CA ILE A 208 11.32 9.25 -16.66
C ILE A 208 12.11 10.31 -15.89
N SER A 209 11.81 11.60 -16.14
CA SER A 209 12.37 12.72 -15.38
C SER A 209 12.09 12.60 -13.88
N ARG A 210 10.87 12.21 -13.50
CA ARG A 210 10.50 11.99 -12.09
C ARG A 210 11.21 10.79 -11.48
N ALA A 211 11.29 9.69 -12.21
CA ALA A 211 12.02 8.50 -11.81
C ALA A 211 13.49 8.82 -11.54
N LEU A 212 14.14 9.56 -12.44
CA LEU A 212 15.50 10.02 -12.26
C LEU A 212 15.65 10.93 -11.03
N ASN A 213 14.73 11.87 -10.79
CA ASN A 213 14.76 12.73 -9.60
C ASN A 213 14.62 11.92 -8.29
N ALA A 214 13.82 10.85 -8.27
CA ALA A 214 13.71 9.94 -7.14
C ALA A 214 15.03 9.21 -6.88
N VAL A 215 15.61 8.63 -7.93
CA VAL A 215 16.89 7.92 -7.91
C VAL A 215 18.02 8.83 -7.40
N ILE A 216 18.12 10.06 -7.90
CA ILE A 216 19.11 11.05 -7.45
C ILE A 216 18.90 11.41 -5.98
N THR A 217 17.66 11.46 -5.51
CA THR A 217 17.34 11.68 -4.10
C THR A 217 17.89 10.54 -3.23
N PHE A 218 17.72 9.30 -3.67
CA PHE A 218 18.25 8.11 -2.98
C PHE A 218 19.78 8.09 -2.97
N ASP A 219 20.43 8.36 -4.10
CA ASP A 219 21.89 8.49 -4.18
C ASP A 219 22.41 9.59 -3.23
N THR A 220 21.73 10.74 -3.20
CA THR A 220 22.10 11.86 -2.32
C THR A 220 21.98 11.47 -0.84
N TYR A 221 20.91 10.77 -0.45
CA TYR A 221 20.72 10.26 0.91
C TYR A 221 21.89 9.34 1.31
N VAL A 222 22.23 8.35 0.47
CA VAL A 222 23.32 7.40 0.76
C VAL A 222 24.66 8.13 0.88
N ARG A 223 24.95 9.08 0.00
CA ARG A 223 26.16 9.92 0.10
C ARG A 223 26.19 10.75 1.38
N ALA A 224 25.06 11.35 1.76
CA ALA A 224 24.96 12.14 2.98
C ALA A 224 25.20 11.28 4.24
N ARG A 225 24.67 10.05 4.26
CA ARG A 225 24.92 9.06 5.32
C ARG A 225 26.40 8.63 5.37
N ARG A 226 27.02 8.31 4.22
CA ARG A 226 28.44 7.91 4.14
C ARG A 226 29.38 9.00 4.63
N LEU A 227 29.07 10.25 4.31
CA LEU A 227 29.84 11.41 4.76
C LEU A 227 29.49 11.85 6.20
N GLN A 228 28.61 11.11 6.89
CA GLN A 228 28.14 11.43 8.24
C GLN A 228 27.52 12.84 8.35
N ARG A 229 26.94 13.34 7.25
CA ARG A 229 26.28 14.66 7.19
C ARG A 229 24.77 14.56 7.42
N PHE A 230 24.23 13.35 7.44
CA PHE A 230 22.84 13.06 7.78
C PHE A 230 22.80 11.83 8.69
N ASP A 231 22.02 11.90 9.77
CA ASP A 231 21.80 10.79 10.69
C ASP A 231 20.30 10.49 10.80
N GLY A 232 19.86 9.38 10.20
CA GLY A 232 18.46 9.01 10.07
C GLY A 232 18.25 7.97 8.97
N THR A 233 17.02 7.47 8.85
CA THR A 233 16.61 6.56 7.76
C THR A 233 16.23 7.35 6.51
N LEU A 234 16.08 6.67 5.38
CA LEU A 234 15.59 7.27 4.13
C LEU A 234 14.21 7.90 4.34
N ILE A 235 13.30 7.24 5.06
CA ILE A 235 11.99 7.82 5.37
C ILE A 235 12.12 9.09 6.21
N SER A 236 13.08 9.13 7.14
CA SER A 236 13.36 10.33 7.93
C SER A 236 13.87 11.47 7.05
N TYR A 237 14.77 11.14 6.12
CA TYR A 237 15.30 12.06 5.11
C TYR A 237 14.18 12.64 4.25
N LEU A 238 13.29 11.80 3.71
CA LEU A 238 12.17 12.23 2.87
C LEU A 238 11.11 13.04 3.63
N LYS A 239 10.89 12.78 4.92
CA LYS A 239 9.95 13.56 5.75
C LYS A 239 10.52 14.89 6.22
N GLN A 240 11.84 15.00 6.35
CA GLN A 240 12.49 16.20 6.85
C GLN A 240 12.62 17.24 5.73
N ALA A 241 11.64 18.14 5.64
CA ALA A 241 11.66 19.23 4.67
C ALA A 241 12.86 20.19 4.84
N GLU A 242 13.41 20.30 6.06
CA GLU A 242 14.51 21.21 6.40
C GLU A 242 15.84 20.46 6.51
N HIS A 243 16.43 20.12 5.36
CA HIS A 243 17.84 19.73 5.27
C HIS A 243 18.49 20.25 3.98
N PRO A 244 19.81 20.50 3.95
CA PRO A 244 20.47 21.14 2.82
C PRO A 244 20.70 20.22 1.61
N PHE A 245 20.31 18.95 1.70
CA PHE A 245 20.54 17.95 0.65
C PHE A 245 19.44 17.98 -0.42
N TYR A 246 19.77 17.49 -1.62
CA TYR A 246 18.83 17.41 -2.72
C TYR A 246 17.65 16.48 -2.39
N MET A 247 16.44 16.97 -2.68
CA MET A 247 15.18 16.24 -2.56
C MET A 247 14.36 16.58 -3.80
N GLY A 248 14.28 15.62 -4.72
CA GLY A 248 13.56 15.71 -5.99
C GLY A 248 12.17 15.06 -5.95
N ILE A 249 11.78 14.49 -4.80
CA ILE A 249 10.49 13.84 -4.57
C ILE A 249 9.90 14.30 -3.25
N THR A 250 8.58 14.47 -3.21
CA THR A 250 7.83 14.84 -2.01
C THR A 250 6.64 13.91 -1.75
N ASP A 251 6.17 13.20 -2.77
CA ASP A 251 5.03 12.28 -2.67
C ASP A 251 5.51 10.83 -2.68
N PHE A 252 5.54 10.23 -1.50
CA PHE A 252 5.85 8.82 -1.29
C PHE A 252 4.87 8.25 -0.28
N SER A 253 4.51 6.98 -0.47
CA SER A 253 3.51 6.28 0.34
C SER A 253 4.00 4.89 0.70
N ASN A 254 3.48 4.34 1.79
CA ASN A 254 3.54 2.92 2.07
C ASN A 254 2.22 2.30 1.59
N GLU A 255 2.24 1.04 1.17
CA GLU A 255 1.03 0.34 0.77
C GLU A 255 -0.01 0.23 1.89
N SER A 256 -1.29 0.19 1.50
CA SER A 256 -2.37 -0.01 2.46
C SER A 256 -2.26 -1.40 3.11
N ARG A 257 -2.54 -1.48 4.42
CA ARG A 257 -2.58 -2.73 5.23
C ARG A 257 -3.43 -3.84 4.60
N THR A 258 -4.39 -3.50 3.75
CA THR A 258 -5.26 -4.45 3.05
C THR A 258 -4.51 -5.28 2.00
N VAL A 259 -3.46 -4.72 1.38
CA VAL A 259 -2.69 -5.36 0.30
C VAL A 259 -1.70 -6.39 0.84
N GLY A 260 -1.02 -6.08 1.94
CA GLY A 260 -0.05 -6.98 2.59
C GLY A 260 -0.66 -8.28 3.13
N ASN A 261 -1.98 -8.32 3.38
CA ASN A 261 -2.67 -9.50 3.92
C ASN A 261 -3.16 -10.48 2.84
N THR A 262 -3.06 -10.15 1.55
CA THR A 262 -3.49 -11.04 0.46
C THR A 262 -2.28 -11.71 -0.18
N PRO A 263 -2.10 -13.05 -0.05
CA PRO A 263 -0.88 -13.74 -0.49
C PRO A 263 -0.54 -13.54 -1.97
N LYS A 264 -1.56 -13.44 -2.83
CA LYS A 264 -1.41 -13.21 -4.28
C LYS A 264 -0.88 -11.81 -4.59
N MET A 265 -1.28 -10.80 -3.82
CA MET A 265 -0.88 -9.41 -4.02
C MET A 265 0.49 -9.12 -3.41
N ALA A 266 0.79 -9.71 -2.26
CA ALA A 266 2.13 -9.68 -1.68
C ALA A 266 3.16 -10.31 -2.64
N GLN A 267 2.79 -11.38 -3.36
CA GLN A 267 3.66 -12.03 -4.34
C GLN A 267 4.07 -11.11 -5.50
N GLU A 268 3.24 -10.14 -5.90
CA GLU A 268 3.58 -9.19 -6.97
C GLU A 268 4.66 -8.17 -6.55
N ARG A 269 4.83 -7.92 -5.25
CA ARG A 269 5.85 -7.01 -4.69
C ARG A 269 7.10 -7.73 -4.21
N ARG A 270 7.05 -9.05 -4.21
CA ARG A 270 8.16 -9.90 -3.84
C ARG A 270 9.23 -9.85 -4.91
N ARG A 271 10.43 -9.43 -4.54
CA ARG A 271 11.59 -9.36 -5.43
C ARG A 271 12.77 -10.08 -4.83
N ALA A 272 13.62 -10.60 -5.72
CA ALA A 272 14.91 -11.12 -5.32
C ALA A 272 15.78 -9.94 -4.87
N VAL A 273 16.43 -10.08 -3.72
CA VAL A 273 17.33 -9.07 -3.15
C VAL A 273 18.67 -9.71 -2.78
N PRO A 274 19.75 -8.92 -2.66
CA PRO A 274 21.03 -9.46 -2.24
C PRO A 274 20.95 -10.18 -0.89
N THR A 275 21.65 -11.31 -0.77
CA THR A 275 21.67 -12.10 0.48
C THR A 275 22.28 -11.36 1.65
N GLY A 276 23.11 -10.34 1.39
CA GLY A 276 23.65 -9.43 2.38
C GLY A 276 22.60 -8.48 2.98
N PHE A 277 21.51 -8.22 2.28
CA PHE A 277 20.37 -7.45 2.79
C PHE A 277 19.40 -8.36 3.55
N ARG A 278 19.01 -9.49 2.94
CA ARG A 278 18.23 -10.53 3.62
C ARG A 278 18.73 -11.93 3.29
N SER A 279 18.88 -12.77 4.31
CA SER A 279 19.43 -14.12 4.17
C SER A 279 18.62 -15.05 3.27
N ASP A 280 17.30 -14.84 3.17
CA ASP A 280 16.40 -15.60 2.29
C ASP A 280 16.42 -15.10 0.83
N GLY A 281 17.10 -13.99 0.55
CA GLY A 281 17.24 -13.41 -0.79
C GLY A 281 15.95 -12.85 -1.37
N ILE A 282 14.93 -12.64 -0.53
CA ILE A 282 13.59 -12.22 -0.97
C ILE A 282 13.08 -11.09 -0.06
N PHE A 283 12.53 -10.03 -0.67
CA PHE A 283 11.92 -8.93 0.07
C PHE A 283 10.61 -8.46 -0.58
N ASP A 284 9.66 -8.05 0.26
CA ASP A 284 8.38 -7.50 -0.16
C ASP A 284 8.48 -5.97 -0.05
N PHE A 285 8.51 -5.26 -1.18
CA PHE A 285 8.67 -3.81 -1.21
C PHE A 285 7.32 -3.09 -0.99
N GLU A 286 7.22 -2.29 0.08
CA GLU A 286 5.98 -1.57 0.43
C GLU A 286 6.06 -0.07 0.14
N TRP A 287 7.24 0.53 0.28
CA TRP A 287 7.41 1.96 0.04
C TRP A 287 7.49 2.24 -1.45
N HIS A 288 6.73 3.23 -1.89
CA HIS A 288 6.72 3.60 -3.29
C HIS A 288 6.56 5.11 -3.53
N VAL A 289 7.11 5.57 -4.64
CA VAL A 289 6.92 6.92 -5.18
C VAL A 289 5.99 6.82 -6.38
N LYS A 290 4.94 7.65 -6.41
CA LYS A 290 3.97 7.70 -7.52
C LYS A 290 4.40 8.76 -8.53
N PHE A 291 4.31 8.44 -9.82
CA PHE A 291 4.57 9.40 -10.89
C PHE A 291 3.34 9.60 -11.76
N SER A 292 2.99 10.86 -12.02
CA SER A 292 1.93 11.17 -12.98
C SER A 292 2.42 10.88 -14.41
N ALA A 293 1.68 10.02 -15.12
CA ALA A 293 1.96 9.61 -16.51
C ALA A 293 0.65 9.36 -17.28
N GLY A 294 -0.23 10.37 -17.34
CA GLY A 294 -1.56 10.19 -17.91
C GLY A 294 -2.38 9.15 -17.12
N ARG A 295 -2.71 8.02 -17.75
CA ARG A 295 -3.54 6.94 -17.14
C ARG A 295 -2.74 5.77 -16.55
N LEU A 296 -1.41 5.73 -16.71
CA LEU A 296 -0.59 4.55 -16.37
C LEU A 296 0.04 4.59 -14.96
N TYR A 297 0.10 5.78 -14.34
CA TYR A 297 0.60 6.04 -12.98
C TYR A 297 1.72 5.09 -12.50
N PRO A 298 2.89 5.08 -13.18
CA PRO A 298 3.98 4.23 -12.79
C PRO A 298 4.52 4.59 -11.40
N ARG A 299 5.12 3.59 -10.76
CA ARG A 299 5.66 3.68 -9.41
C ARG A 299 7.07 3.14 -9.34
N ILE A 300 7.88 3.75 -8.49
CA ILE A 300 9.15 3.16 -8.02
C ILE A 300 8.93 2.59 -6.64
N TYR A 301 9.17 1.29 -6.49
CA TYR A 301 9.18 0.61 -5.20
C TYR A 301 10.60 0.57 -4.66
N PHE A 302 10.79 0.99 -3.41
CA PHE A 302 12.11 1.17 -2.81
C PHE A 302 12.18 0.72 -1.35
N GLU A 303 13.39 0.47 -0.85
CA GLU A 303 13.64 0.13 0.56
C GLU A 303 14.99 0.70 1.04
N ASP A 304 15.06 1.08 2.32
CA ASP A 304 16.29 1.57 2.95
C ASP A 304 17.17 0.41 3.43
N GLY A 305 18.09 -0.04 2.57
CA GLY A 305 19.10 -1.05 2.93
C GLY A 305 20.42 -0.46 3.40
N TYR A 306 20.44 0.81 3.82
CA TYR A 306 21.71 1.46 4.14
C TYR A 306 22.39 0.83 5.36
N ALA A 307 21.62 0.38 6.35
CA ALA A 307 22.19 -0.22 7.56
C ALA A 307 22.83 -1.59 7.30
N GLU A 308 22.29 -2.34 6.34
CA GLU A 308 22.66 -3.72 6.02
C GLU A 308 23.75 -3.78 4.94
N ILE A 309 23.54 -3.06 3.82
CA ILE A 309 24.41 -3.12 2.64
C ILE A 309 24.95 -1.76 2.21
N GLY A 310 24.60 -0.67 2.91
CA GLY A 310 25.09 0.67 2.60
C GLY A 310 24.50 1.28 1.33
N LYS A 311 23.36 0.78 0.85
CA LYS A 311 22.68 1.17 -0.39
C LYS A 311 21.17 1.30 -0.19
N VAL A 312 20.49 2.01 -1.09
CA VAL A 312 19.04 1.95 -1.23
C VAL A 312 18.69 0.89 -2.28
N LEU A 313 17.68 0.06 -2.00
CA LEU A 313 17.21 -0.94 -2.95
C LEU A 313 16.05 -0.37 -3.76
N ILE A 314 16.03 -0.65 -5.05
CA ILE A 314 14.88 -0.40 -5.93
C ILE A 314 14.37 -1.75 -6.42
N GLY A 315 13.17 -2.12 -6.00
CA GLY A 315 12.57 -3.42 -6.30
C GLY A 315 11.79 -3.47 -7.61
N ASP A 316 11.20 -2.35 -8.02
CA ASP A 316 10.43 -2.30 -9.25
C ASP A 316 10.27 -0.86 -9.74
N ILE A 317 10.20 -0.70 -11.07
CA ILE A 317 9.79 0.53 -11.73
C ILE A 317 8.76 0.11 -12.77
N GLY A 318 7.49 0.28 -12.44
CA GLY A 318 6.43 -0.42 -13.17
C GLY A 318 5.09 0.29 -13.12
N ARG A 319 4.17 -0.19 -13.97
CA ARG A 319 2.75 0.17 -13.87
C ARG A 319 2.22 -0.14 -12.46
N HIS A 320 1.11 0.49 -12.12
CA HIS A 320 0.36 0.17 -10.91
C HIS A 320 0.17 -1.36 -10.76
N LEU A 321 0.82 -1.97 -9.76
CA LEU A 321 0.64 -3.39 -9.44
C LEU A 321 -0.81 -3.67 -9.02
N THR A 322 -1.31 -4.88 -9.26
CA THR A 322 -2.72 -5.20 -9.03
C THR A 322 -3.04 -5.01 -7.55
N ASN A 323 -4.09 -4.23 -7.29
CA ASN A 323 -4.69 -4.08 -5.96
C ASN A 323 -5.99 -4.90 -5.91
N THR A 324 -6.71 -4.93 -4.79
CA THR A 324 -7.95 -5.70 -4.55
C THR A 324 -9.09 -5.54 -5.55
N LYS A 325 -8.91 -4.80 -6.65
CA LYS A 325 -9.97 -4.23 -7.48
C LYS A 325 -9.81 -4.37 -8.99
N THR A 326 -8.91 -5.21 -9.51
CA THR A 326 -8.83 -5.42 -10.98
C THR A 326 -8.76 -6.90 -11.31
N ASN A 327 -9.93 -7.46 -11.66
CA ASN A 327 -10.00 -8.53 -12.66
C ASN A 327 -9.95 -7.89 -14.06
#